data_AF-A0A9D7LM37-F1
#
_entry.id   AF-A0A9D7LM37-F1
#
_cell.length_a   1.000
_cell.length_b   1.000
_cell.length_c   1.000
_cell.angle_alpha   90.00
_cell.angle_beta   90.00
_cell.angle_gamma   90.00
#
_symmetry.space_group_name_H-M   'P 1'
#
loop_
_entity.id
_entity.type
_entity.pdbx_description
1 polymer ?
#
loop_
_entity_poly.entity_id
_entity_poly.type
_entity_poly.pdbx_seq_one_letter_code
_entity_poly.pdbx_strand_id
1 'polypeptide(L)'
;MSDSASASASGTESSGGNGTREDPWQLTTAPGTAAYQMWRDAEADPPALVCQVGSTTLKYHLRAIEDLADWLRAQGDWVDLGAADEQKPAKPGTVEAWGRDESNPVSGWYGLRKGYRGRFGMYLPPLLERLGLVELEHNPRNNRVRAI
;
A
#
# COMPACT_ATOMS: atom_id res chain seq x y z
N MET A 1 -45.73 6.10 -27.35
CA MET A 1 -44.78 6.70 -26.41
C MET A 1 -44.58 5.63 -25.34
N SER A 2 -43.67 4.65 -25.44
CA SER A 2 -42.19 4.74 -25.55
C SER A 2 -41.69 5.76 -24.51
N ASP A 3 -40.92 5.45 -23.47
CA ASP A 3 -39.98 4.37 -23.11
C ASP A 3 -40.15 4.06 -21.61
N SER A 4 -40.00 2.84 -21.10
CA SER A 4 -38.75 2.12 -20.79
C SER A 4 -37.76 2.81 -19.85
N ALA A 5 -37.23 1.98 -18.94
CA ALA A 5 -36.07 2.12 -18.08
C ALA A 5 -36.28 2.91 -16.76
N SER A 6 -35.71 2.54 -15.62
CA SER A 6 -34.69 1.53 -15.34
C SER A 6 -34.74 1.18 -13.85
N ALA A 7 -34.32 -0.05 -13.54
CA ALA A 7 -34.00 -0.51 -12.20
C ALA A 7 -33.03 0.44 -11.48
N SER A 8 -33.34 0.78 -10.23
CA SER A 8 -32.30 1.19 -9.28
C SER A 8 -31.66 -0.09 -8.75
N ALA A 9 -30.55 -0.46 -9.38
CA ALA A 9 -29.69 -1.53 -8.92
C ALA A 9 -29.09 -1.15 -7.56
N SER A 10 -29.19 -2.09 -6.63
CA SER A 10 -28.49 -2.14 -5.36
C SER A 10 -26.98 -2.06 -5.61
N GLY A 11 -26.37 -0.91 -5.32
CA GLY A 11 -24.93 -0.77 -5.24
C GLY A 11 -24.50 -1.02 -3.80
N THR A 12 -23.92 -2.19 -3.52
CA THR A 12 -23.18 -2.40 -2.27
C THR A 12 -21.94 -1.52 -2.33
N GLU A 13 -22.02 -0.32 -1.76
CA GLU A 13 -20.84 0.53 -1.54
C GLU A 13 -19.89 -0.19 -0.59
N SER A 14 -18.71 -0.53 -1.09
CA SER A 14 -17.62 -1.07 -0.28
C SER A 14 -17.11 0.06 0.62
N SER A 15 -17.61 0.10 1.85
CA SER A 15 -17.58 1.20 2.84
C SER A 15 -16.19 1.61 3.37
N GLY A 16 -15.18 1.83 2.52
CA GLY A 16 -13.82 2.10 2.99
C GLY A 16 -12.99 3.06 2.14
N GLY A 17 -13.61 4.07 1.56
CA GLY A 17 -13.00 5.21 0.87
C GLY A 17 -12.46 4.95 -0.54
N ASN A 18 -12.30 6.02 -1.32
CA ASN A 18 -11.81 6.00 -2.70
C ASN A 18 -10.32 6.42 -2.87
N GLY A 19 -9.67 6.81 -1.77
CA GLY A 19 -8.24 7.15 -1.74
C GLY A 19 -7.93 8.60 -2.07
N THR A 20 -8.89 9.51 -1.89
CA THR A 20 -8.64 10.97 -1.83
C THR A 20 -8.42 11.43 -0.40
N ARG A 21 -7.97 12.67 -0.22
CA ARG A 21 -7.77 13.23 1.13
C ARG A 21 -9.08 13.33 1.90
N GLU A 22 -10.17 13.65 1.20
CA GLU A 22 -11.51 13.81 1.76
C GLU A 22 -12.19 12.46 2.01
N ASP A 23 -11.82 11.44 1.25
CA ASP A 23 -12.35 10.08 1.34
C ASP A 23 -11.21 9.04 1.30
N PRO A 24 -10.37 8.98 2.35
CA PRO A 24 -9.20 8.13 2.36
C PRO A 24 -9.57 6.67 2.49
N TRP A 25 -8.72 5.78 1.96
CA TRP A 25 -8.86 4.36 2.25
C TRP A 25 -8.71 4.10 3.73
N GLN A 26 -9.64 3.34 4.30
CA GLN A 26 -9.56 2.82 5.66
C GLN A 26 -8.94 1.42 5.59
N LEU A 27 -7.77 1.24 6.22
CA LEU A 27 -6.95 0.03 6.10
C LEU A 27 -6.54 -0.49 7.48
N THR A 28 -6.20 -1.78 7.54
CA THR A 28 -5.54 -2.40 8.68
C THR A 28 -4.24 -3.04 8.23
N THR A 29 -3.27 -3.13 9.14
CA THR A 29 -2.02 -3.86 8.87
C THR A 29 -2.32 -5.34 8.62
N ALA A 30 -1.43 -6.08 7.96
CA ALA A 30 -1.68 -7.47 7.61
C ALA A 30 -2.15 -8.35 8.80
N PRO A 31 -1.59 -8.26 10.02
CA PRO A 31 -2.13 -9.00 11.18
C PRO A 31 -3.50 -8.52 11.71
N GLY A 32 -4.06 -7.43 11.18
CA GLY A 32 -5.31 -6.81 11.64
C GLY A 32 -5.20 -5.99 12.93
N THR A 33 -4.00 -5.73 13.43
CA THR A 33 -3.80 -5.18 14.79
C THR A 33 -3.72 -3.66 14.86
N ALA A 34 -3.50 -2.97 13.74
CA ALA A 34 -3.41 -1.52 13.70
C ALA A 34 -4.17 -0.96 12.49
N ALA A 35 -5.05 0.01 12.74
CA ALA A 35 -5.78 0.74 11.71
C ALA A 35 -4.99 1.97 11.25
N TYR A 36 -5.12 2.31 9.97
CA TYR A 36 -4.52 3.49 9.37
C TYR A 36 -5.31 3.93 8.14
N GLN A 37 -5.00 5.14 7.67
CA GLN A 37 -5.60 5.71 6.47
C GLN A 37 -4.56 5.95 5.40
N MET A 38 -4.95 5.81 4.14
CA MET A 38 -4.12 6.19 3.01
C MET A 38 -4.89 6.98 1.97
N TRP A 39 -4.22 7.93 1.34
CA TRP A 39 -4.76 8.66 0.19
C TRP A 39 -3.65 9.14 -0.74
N ARG A 40 -4.02 9.38 -1.99
CA ARG A 40 -3.13 9.96 -2.99
C ARG A 40 -3.05 11.47 -2.82
N ASP A 41 -1.86 12.01 -2.98
CA ASP A 41 -1.55 13.44 -3.04
C ASP A 41 -0.75 13.66 -4.34
N ALA A 42 -1.48 13.73 -5.46
CA ALA A 42 -0.89 13.82 -6.81
C ALA A 42 -0.21 15.17 -7.06
N GLU A 43 -0.61 16.21 -6.33
CA GLU A 43 -0.07 17.57 -6.42
C GLU A 43 1.21 17.76 -5.57
N ALA A 44 1.57 16.78 -4.73
CA ALA A 44 2.85 16.80 -4.04
C ALA A 44 4.02 16.67 -5.02
N ASP A 45 5.19 17.19 -4.63
CA ASP A 45 6.43 17.05 -5.39
C ASP A 45 7.50 16.33 -4.55
N PRO A 46 7.82 15.06 -4.87
CA PRO A 46 7.20 14.21 -5.88
C PRO A 46 5.76 13.78 -5.50
N PRO A 47 4.93 13.30 -6.45
CA PRO A 47 3.60 12.79 -6.16
C PRO A 47 3.65 11.72 -5.07
N ALA A 48 2.77 11.83 -4.09
CA ALA A 48 2.88 11.06 -2.86
C ALA A 48 1.65 10.20 -2.58
N LEU A 49 1.88 9.06 -1.95
CA LEU A 49 0.89 8.32 -1.20
C LEU A 49 1.08 8.67 0.27
N VAL A 50 0.08 9.29 0.87
CA VAL A 50 0.10 9.67 2.28
C VAL A 50 -0.45 8.53 3.11
N CYS A 51 0.24 8.19 4.19
CA CYS A 51 -0.17 7.17 5.17
C CYS A 51 -0.27 7.81 6.55
N GLN A 52 -1.47 7.80 7.13
CA GLN A 52 -1.76 8.38 8.45
C GLN A 52 -2.04 7.28 9.46
N VAL A 53 -1.24 7.23 10.52
CA VAL A 53 -1.33 6.25 11.61
C VAL A 53 -1.33 6.99 12.94
N GLY A 54 -2.50 7.09 13.60
CA GLY A 54 -2.65 7.95 14.78
C GLY A 54 -2.28 9.39 14.44
N SER A 55 -1.32 9.99 15.15
CA SER A 55 -0.77 11.32 14.87
C SER A 55 0.41 11.33 13.88
N THR A 56 0.88 10.16 13.45
CA THR A 56 2.07 10.03 12.60
C THR A 56 1.68 9.98 11.13
N THR A 57 2.33 10.81 10.32
CA THR A 57 2.22 10.79 8.87
C THR A 57 3.51 10.29 8.23
N LEU A 58 3.41 9.20 7.49
CA LEU A 58 4.42 8.71 6.56
C LEU A 58 4.01 9.13 5.13
N LYS A 59 4.99 9.23 4.23
CA LYS A 59 4.75 9.51 2.81
C LYS A 59 5.61 8.58 1.98
N TYR A 60 5.02 7.96 0.97
CA TYR A 60 5.71 7.18 -0.04
C TYR A 60 5.55 7.85 -1.40
N HIS A 61 6.44 7.57 -2.36
CA HIS A 61 6.16 7.93 -3.75
C HIS A 61 4.84 7.27 -4.19
N LEU A 62 3.98 8.01 -4.89
CA LEU A 62 2.68 7.52 -5.35
C LEU A 62 2.82 6.31 -6.29
N ARG A 63 3.84 6.33 -7.16
CA ARG A 63 4.15 5.23 -8.08
C ARG A 63 4.46 3.89 -7.39
N ALA A 64 4.72 3.89 -6.08
CA ALA A 64 4.97 2.67 -5.31
C ALA A 64 3.85 1.62 -5.44
N ILE A 65 2.60 2.06 -5.69
CA ILE A 65 1.47 1.14 -5.90
C ILE A 65 1.74 0.25 -7.12
N GLU A 66 2.05 0.87 -8.26
CA GLU A 66 2.26 0.18 -9.53
C GLU A 66 3.60 -0.56 -9.51
N ASP A 67 4.67 0.11 -9.08
CA ASP A 67 6.01 -0.50 -9.07
C ASP A 67 6.07 -1.73 -8.16
N LEU A 68 5.41 -1.72 -6.99
CA LEU A 68 5.39 -2.89 -6.10
C LEU A 68 4.59 -4.03 -6.73
N ALA A 69 3.44 -3.73 -7.35
CA ALA A 69 2.63 -4.74 -8.03
C ALA A 69 3.43 -5.40 -9.17
N ASP A 70 4.12 -4.61 -10.00
CA ASP A 70 4.95 -5.12 -11.09
C ASP A 70 6.14 -5.94 -10.59
N TRP A 71 6.81 -5.47 -9.53
CA TRP A 71 7.90 -6.22 -8.93
C TRP A 71 7.44 -7.56 -8.37
N LEU A 72 6.28 -7.62 -7.70
CA LEU A 72 5.69 -8.86 -7.19
C LEU A 72 5.29 -9.82 -8.32
N ARG A 73 4.75 -9.32 -9.44
CA ARG A 73 4.49 -10.15 -10.64
C ARG A 73 5.78 -10.77 -11.17
N ALA A 74 6.86 -9.99 -11.19
CA ALA A 74 8.17 -10.49 -11.62
C ALA A 74 8.76 -11.52 -10.65
N GLN A 75 8.42 -11.49 -9.35
CA GLN A 75 8.81 -12.54 -8.41
C GLN A 75 8.07 -13.85 -8.68
N GLY A 76 6.78 -13.78 -9.04
CA GLY A 76 5.96 -14.95 -9.38
C GLY A 76 5.67 -15.91 -8.21
N ASP A 77 6.04 -15.54 -6.98
CA ASP A 77 5.83 -16.33 -5.76
C ASP A 77 5.58 -15.39 -4.55
N TRP A 78 5.28 -15.98 -3.40
CA TRP A 78 5.10 -15.30 -2.13
C TRP A 78 6.39 -14.64 -1.63
N VAL A 79 6.28 -13.36 -1.26
CA VAL A 79 7.36 -12.55 -0.70
C VAL A 79 7.05 -12.16 0.74
N ASP A 80 7.99 -12.37 1.66
CA ASP A 80 7.91 -11.88 3.03
C ASP A 80 7.75 -10.35 3.08
N LEU A 81 6.83 -9.83 3.91
CA LEU A 81 6.62 -8.39 3.98
C LEU A 81 7.85 -7.62 4.49
N GLY A 82 8.38 -8.04 5.65
CA GLY A 82 9.25 -7.16 6.45
C GLY A 82 8.51 -5.92 6.98
N ALA A 83 9.07 -5.27 8.00
CA ALA A 83 8.47 -4.07 8.59
C ALA A 83 9.50 -3.20 9.33
N ALA A 84 10.76 -3.27 8.91
CA ALA A 84 11.85 -2.55 9.56
C ALA A 84 11.60 -1.04 9.48
N ASP A 85 11.85 -0.33 10.57
CA ASP A 85 11.96 1.13 10.53
C ASP A 85 13.20 1.57 9.71
N GLU A 86 13.33 2.88 9.48
CA GLU A 86 14.43 3.44 8.68
C GLU A 86 15.80 3.17 9.29
N GLN A 87 15.89 3.07 10.62
CA GLN A 87 17.16 2.95 11.34
C GLN A 87 17.62 1.49 11.46
N LYS A 88 16.74 0.52 11.19
CA LYS A 88 17.05 -0.90 11.24
C LYS A 88 17.32 -1.48 9.85
N PRO A 89 18.24 -2.44 9.74
CA PRO A 89 18.43 -3.18 8.50
C PRO A 89 17.13 -3.93 8.15
N ALA A 90 16.76 -3.90 6.87
CA ALA A 90 15.69 -4.74 6.34
C ALA A 90 16.25 -6.13 6.02
N LYS A 91 15.45 -7.18 6.29
CA LYS A 91 15.79 -8.56 5.92
C LYS A 91 15.85 -8.64 4.38
N PRO A 92 16.95 -9.13 3.77
CA PRO A 92 17.02 -9.31 2.33
C PRO A 92 15.89 -10.18 1.78
N GLY A 93 15.44 -9.89 0.56
CA GLY A 93 14.35 -10.62 -0.11
C GLY A 93 12.95 -10.31 0.42
N THR A 94 12.78 -9.25 1.21
CA THR A 94 11.46 -8.79 1.69
C THR A 94 10.96 -7.59 0.90
N VAL A 95 9.64 -7.34 0.94
CA VAL A 95 9.03 -6.11 0.40
C VAL A 95 9.68 -4.87 1.02
N GLU A 96 9.95 -4.90 2.32
CA GLU A 96 10.63 -3.80 3.02
C GLU A 96 12.05 -3.55 2.49
N ALA A 97 12.80 -4.61 2.16
CA ALA A 97 14.13 -4.46 1.59
C ALA A 97 14.07 -3.88 0.18
N TRP A 98 13.17 -4.38 -0.67
CA TRP A 98 12.97 -3.83 -2.02
C TRP A 98 12.55 -2.36 -1.98
N GLY A 99 11.68 -1.97 -1.05
CA GLY A 99 11.18 -0.59 -0.90
C GLY A 99 12.24 0.46 -0.55
N ARG A 100 13.47 0.03 -0.24
CA ARG A 100 14.63 0.88 0.09
C ARG A 100 15.88 0.57 -0.74
N ASP A 101 15.77 -0.29 -1.75
CA ASP A 101 16.87 -0.79 -2.55
C ASP A 101 17.30 0.20 -3.65
N GLU A 102 18.60 0.36 -3.89
CA GLU A 102 19.13 1.25 -4.93
C GLU A 102 18.85 0.77 -6.36
N SER A 103 18.52 -0.51 -6.54
CA SER A 103 18.13 -1.09 -7.84
C SER A 103 16.64 -0.93 -8.16
N ASN A 104 15.82 -0.46 -7.21
CA ASN A 104 14.40 -0.26 -7.47
C ASN A 104 14.16 0.94 -8.42
N PRO A 105 12.94 1.09 -8.98
CA PRO A 105 12.64 2.16 -9.95
C PRO A 105 12.87 3.61 -9.49
N VAL A 106 13.01 3.87 -8.19
CA VAL A 106 13.32 5.19 -7.62
C VAL A 106 14.76 5.31 -7.11
N SER A 107 15.58 4.29 -7.35
CA SER A 107 16.99 4.20 -6.95
C SER A 107 17.23 4.44 -5.46
N GLY A 108 16.36 3.91 -4.60
CA GLY A 108 16.51 4.00 -3.16
C GLY A 108 15.19 3.93 -2.40
N TRP A 109 14.91 4.93 -1.57
CA TRP A 109 13.74 4.88 -0.69
C TRP A 109 12.47 5.32 -1.40
N TYR A 110 11.45 4.46 -1.38
CA TYR A 110 10.08 4.91 -1.67
C TYR A 110 9.57 5.87 -0.59
N GLY A 111 10.05 5.74 0.65
CA GLY A 111 9.74 6.64 1.75
C GLY A 111 10.34 8.03 1.56
N LEU A 112 9.49 9.06 1.54
CA LEU A 112 9.86 10.44 1.21
C LEU A 112 10.38 11.24 2.40
N ARG A 113 9.90 10.95 3.61
CA ARG A 113 10.18 11.76 4.81
C ARG A 113 11.31 11.14 5.64
N LYS A 114 12.44 11.83 5.76
CA LYS A 114 13.55 11.42 6.65
C LYS A 114 13.07 11.20 8.09
N GLY A 115 13.50 10.10 8.70
CA GLY A 115 13.02 9.61 9.99
C GLY A 115 11.75 8.74 9.90
N TYR A 116 11.10 8.69 8.74
CA TYR A 116 9.85 7.97 8.47
C TYR A 116 9.86 7.29 7.09
N ARG A 117 11.03 6.84 6.62
CA ARG A 117 11.14 6.21 5.29
C ARG A 117 10.85 4.71 5.27
N GLY A 118 11.07 4.03 6.39
CA GLY A 118 10.83 2.59 6.53
C GLY A 118 9.36 2.24 6.78
N ARG A 119 9.12 0.98 7.15
CA ARG A 119 7.79 0.37 7.31
C ARG A 119 6.98 0.33 6.00
N PHE A 120 7.68 0.35 4.87
CA PHE A 120 7.10 0.19 3.56
C PHE A 120 6.33 -1.14 3.43
N GLY A 121 6.95 -2.25 3.85
CA GLY A 121 6.34 -3.59 3.84
C GLY A 121 5.20 -3.75 4.84
N MET A 122 5.08 -2.86 5.82
CA MET A 122 3.99 -2.87 6.80
C MET A 122 2.70 -2.26 6.26
N TYR A 123 2.83 -1.20 5.45
CA TYR A 123 1.69 -0.35 5.10
C TYR A 123 1.29 -0.43 3.63
N LEU A 124 2.21 -0.74 2.71
CA LEU A 124 1.84 -0.78 1.29
C LEU A 124 1.07 -2.04 0.86
N PRO A 125 1.43 -3.26 1.32
CA PRO A 125 0.74 -4.48 0.90
C PRO A 125 -0.78 -4.51 1.16
N PRO A 126 -1.32 -4.07 2.31
CA PRO A 126 -2.77 -4.06 2.50
C PRO A 126 -3.50 -3.06 1.60
N LEU A 127 -2.83 -1.97 1.16
CA LEU A 127 -3.39 -1.10 0.13
C LEU A 127 -3.47 -1.85 -1.21
N LEU A 128 -2.41 -2.54 -1.62
CA LEU A 128 -2.44 -3.31 -2.88
C LEU A 128 -3.53 -4.39 -2.87
N GLU A 129 -3.74 -5.04 -1.72
CA GLU A 129 -4.82 -6.03 -1.56
C GLU A 129 -6.19 -5.34 -1.73
N ARG A 130 -6.39 -4.20 -1.07
CA ARG A 130 -7.61 -3.41 -1.22
C ARG A 130 -7.88 -2.98 -2.67
N LEU A 131 -6.82 -2.74 -3.44
CA LEU A 131 -6.91 -2.39 -4.86
C LEU A 131 -7.07 -3.61 -5.79
N GLY A 132 -7.10 -4.84 -5.24
CA GLY A 132 -7.22 -6.07 -6.02
C GLY A 132 -5.98 -6.41 -6.83
N LEU A 133 -4.80 -5.99 -6.39
CA LEU A 133 -3.52 -6.18 -7.11
C LEU A 133 -2.71 -7.37 -6.59
N VAL A 134 -2.96 -7.79 -5.35
CA VAL A 134 -2.19 -8.83 -4.64
C VAL A 134 -3.10 -9.70 -3.78
N GLU A 135 -2.65 -10.93 -3.51
CA GLU A 135 -3.10 -11.71 -2.37
C GLU A 135 -2.18 -11.44 -1.17
N LEU A 136 -2.76 -11.30 0.02
CA LEU A 136 -2.03 -11.01 1.26
C LEU A 136 -2.39 -12.03 2.35
N GLU A 137 -1.37 -12.50 3.08
CA GLU A 137 -1.60 -13.30 4.28
C GLU A 137 -1.95 -12.44 5.50
N HIS A 138 -2.91 -12.90 6.31
CA HIS A 138 -3.37 -12.25 7.54
C HIS A 138 -3.09 -13.09 8.80
N ASN A 139 -1.87 -13.60 8.93
CA ASN A 139 -1.37 -14.29 10.11
C ASN A 139 -0.93 -13.30 11.21
N PRO A 140 -0.79 -13.74 12.48
CA PRO A 140 -0.27 -12.90 13.56
C PRO A 140 1.15 -12.35 13.33
N ARG A 141 1.96 -13.01 12.49
CA ARG A 141 3.35 -12.64 12.14
C ARG A 141 3.80 -13.32 10.85
N ASN A 142 4.91 -12.84 10.29
CA ASN A 142 5.56 -13.41 9.10
C ASN A 142 4.63 -13.52 7.89
N ASN A 143 3.79 -12.50 7.70
CA ASN A 143 2.92 -12.43 6.53
C ASN A 143 3.72 -12.30 5.25
N ARG A 144 3.12 -12.78 4.17
CA ARG A 144 3.65 -12.72 2.82
C ARG A 144 2.61 -12.11 1.89
N VAL A 145 3.07 -11.63 0.74
CA VAL A 145 2.25 -11.08 -0.34
C VAL A 145 2.70 -11.66 -1.67
N ARG A 146 1.78 -11.83 -2.60
CA ARG A 146 2.09 -12.16 -4.01
C ARG A 146 1.14 -11.41 -4.94
N ALA A 147 1.55 -11.14 -6.17
CA ALA A 147 0.66 -10.57 -7.17
C ALA A 147 -0.45 -11.55 -7.60
N ILE A 148 -1.58 -10.99 -8.03
CA ILE A 148 -2.67 -11.70 -8.74
C ILE A 148 -2.38 -11.72 -10.25
#